data_AF-A0A525C183-F1
#
_entry.id   AF-A0A525C183-F1
#
_cell.length_a   1.000
_cell.length_b   1.000
_cell.length_c   1.000
_cell.angle_alpha   90.00
_cell.angle_beta   90.00
_cell.angle_gamma   90.00
#
_symmetry.space_group_name_H-M   'P 1'
#
loop_
_entity.id
_entity.type
_entity.pdbx_description
1 polymer ?
#
loop_
_entity_poly.entity_id
_entity_poly.type
_entity_poly.pdbx_seq_one_letter_code
_entity_poly.pdbx_strand_id
1 'polypeptide(L)'
;DFGGAKGIFDYLQRKGDEGKPEQEYIARHYAPKRTATADYRRERLFYTRENALFLDAVREEIEFLFPVSCPQKNVLLAALLYEAATHVNTSGVFKAYHKGFGGHGGDALKRIMSPMSLEIPALISGPEGTRYEVTCDDASQAASGKSYDLVYLDPPYNCHQYGSNYFMLNTIALWDKPAVDNTFGMDGKLRKKAGIREDWVKTRSPWCSRTSAAKSLCEMLDALDSRYIMMSYNTEGILSVEEQLDIFASRGKIKYAATEYTSYRGGRQSINRKIATTEYVLILDTSKKTRSSDLVAIHSQQQLQLLKSMQANRFNPDLLLAHFGSSEKIQLNHADSGAIVFKAEFEEGYIPISWEIADDSLNSDQVDYLINTLSKCICSDQNQQFLIAINILERVVQSGKRSSVIEKEAAKALRRFTHKKYMAQYKSAVHRVVELTTRHPELKKMSKIVTEIQEIAALRFAG
;
A
#
# COMPACT_ATOMS: atom_id res chain seq x y z
N ASP A 1 -19.71 8.72 38.25
CA ASP A 1 -19.61 7.31 37.84
C ASP A 1 -20.61 7.09 36.71
N PHE A 2 -20.15 6.61 35.55
CA PHE A 2 -20.97 6.40 34.35
C PHE A 2 -21.56 4.98 34.28
N GLY A 3 -21.34 4.12 35.29
CA GLY A 3 -21.76 2.71 35.23
C GLY A 3 -20.79 1.84 34.45
N GLY A 4 -19.49 2.15 34.54
CA GLY A 4 -18.41 1.42 33.87
C GLY A 4 -18.17 1.81 32.41
N ALA A 5 -17.38 0.99 31.70
CA ALA A 5 -16.94 1.27 30.33
C ALA A 5 -18.11 1.43 29.35
N LYS A 6 -19.13 0.56 29.44
CA LYS A 6 -20.30 0.65 28.56
C LYS A 6 -21.03 1.98 28.73
N GLY A 7 -21.29 2.39 29.97
CA GLY A 7 -22.08 3.61 30.21
C GLY A 7 -21.37 4.90 29.79
N ILE A 8 -20.03 4.97 29.88
CA ILE A 8 -19.30 6.14 29.35
C ILE A 8 -19.28 6.16 27.81
N PHE A 9 -19.17 4.99 27.16
CA PHE A 9 -19.26 4.90 25.69
C PHE A 9 -20.66 5.27 25.19
N ASP A 10 -21.72 4.76 25.83
CA ASP A 10 -23.10 5.11 25.50
C ASP A 10 -23.37 6.61 25.72
N TYR A 11 -22.76 7.21 26.75
CA TYR A 11 -22.83 8.65 26.99
C TYR A 11 -22.14 9.46 25.87
N LEU A 12 -20.90 9.10 25.53
CA LEU A 12 -20.15 9.78 24.46
C LEU A 12 -20.80 9.59 23.09
N GLN A 13 -21.35 8.40 22.81
CA GLN A 13 -22.09 8.15 21.58
C GLN A 13 -23.25 9.13 21.44
N ARG A 14 -24.08 9.31 22.49
CA ARG A 14 -25.18 10.30 22.47
C ARG A 14 -24.68 11.73 22.24
N LYS A 15 -23.57 12.12 22.86
CA LYS A 15 -22.95 13.44 22.64
C LYS A 15 -22.50 13.62 21.19
N GLY A 16 -21.91 12.60 20.60
CA GLY A 16 -21.54 12.60 19.19
C GLY A 16 -22.75 12.66 18.26
N ASP A 17 -23.79 11.87 18.55
CA ASP A 17 -25.04 11.82 17.77
C ASP A 17 -25.81 13.15 17.80
N GLU A 18 -25.75 13.88 18.91
CA GLU A 18 -26.28 15.24 19.02
C GLU A 18 -25.57 16.21 18.07
N GLY A 19 -24.27 16.00 17.80
CA GLY A 19 -23.49 16.73 16.81
C GLY A 19 -23.38 18.24 17.08
N LYS A 20 -23.40 18.64 18.36
CA LYS A 20 -23.38 20.04 18.81
C LYS A 20 -22.12 20.34 19.65
N PRO A 21 -20.92 20.38 19.05
CA PRO A 21 -19.73 20.83 19.74
C PRO A 21 -19.85 22.31 20.13
N GLU A 22 -19.13 22.70 21.18
CA GLU A 22 -18.98 24.13 21.52
C GLU A 22 -18.12 24.84 20.46
N GLN A 23 -17.09 24.16 19.95
CA GLN A 23 -16.26 24.68 18.88
C GLN A 23 -16.10 23.67 17.74
N GLU A 24 -16.55 24.08 16.56
CA GLU A 24 -16.31 23.33 15.33
C GLU A 24 -14.87 23.55 14.85
N TYR A 25 -13.98 22.60 15.11
CA TYR A 25 -12.63 22.63 14.59
C TYR A 25 -12.49 21.68 13.39
N ILE A 26 -12.75 20.39 13.57
CA ILE A 26 -12.71 19.40 12.49
C ILE A 26 -13.81 19.69 11.46
N ALA A 27 -15.03 19.95 11.92
CA ALA A 27 -16.18 20.24 11.06
C ALA A 27 -16.01 21.54 10.26
N ARG A 28 -15.23 22.50 10.76
CA ARG A 28 -14.94 23.76 10.07
C ARG A 28 -13.82 23.65 9.06
N HIS A 29 -12.77 22.91 9.39
CA HIS A 29 -11.52 22.94 8.62
C HIS A 29 -11.35 21.76 7.66
N TYR A 30 -12.00 20.62 7.93
CA TYR A 30 -11.74 19.35 7.24
C TYR A 30 -12.99 18.63 6.71
N ALA A 31 -14.15 19.29 6.79
CA ALA A 31 -15.42 18.83 6.26
C ALA A 31 -16.11 19.95 5.44
N PRO A 32 -17.04 19.59 4.53
CA PRO A 32 -17.86 20.59 3.84
C PRO A 32 -18.86 21.22 4.81
N LYS A 33 -19.37 22.41 4.47
CA LYS A 33 -20.46 23.04 5.23
C LYS A 33 -21.74 22.18 5.24
N ARG A 34 -22.00 21.48 4.14
CA ARG A 34 -23.13 20.55 3.97
C ARG A 34 -22.69 19.36 3.13
N THR A 35 -22.88 18.15 3.63
CA THR A 35 -22.49 16.92 2.92
C THR A 35 -23.20 16.78 1.57
N ALA A 36 -24.49 17.08 1.51
CA ALA A 36 -25.31 16.93 0.30
C ALA A 36 -24.91 17.88 -0.85
N THR A 37 -24.27 19.00 -0.55
CA THR A 37 -23.87 20.02 -1.54
C THR A 37 -22.36 20.27 -1.53
N ALA A 38 -21.58 19.29 -1.11
CA ALA A 38 -20.14 19.40 -0.93
C ALA A 38 -19.41 19.73 -2.25
N ASP A 39 -18.55 20.75 -2.23
CA ASP A 39 -17.71 21.10 -3.38
C ASP A 39 -16.24 20.81 -3.11
N TYR A 40 -15.75 19.67 -3.62
CA TYR A 40 -14.36 19.24 -3.45
C TYR A 40 -13.32 20.21 -4.04
N ARG A 41 -13.73 21.18 -4.88
CA ARG A 41 -12.83 22.19 -5.45
C ARG A 41 -12.55 23.32 -4.46
N ARG A 42 -13.48 23.58 -3.54
CA ARG A 42 -13.43 24.71 -2.60
C ARG A 42 -13.30 24.27 -1.15
N GLU A 43 -13.74 23.05 -0.83
CA GLU A 43 -13.80 22.52 0.52
C GLU A 43 -12.87 21.32 0.69
N ARG A 44 -12.44 21.09 1.93
CA ARG A 44 -11.78 19.84 2.32
C ARG A 44 -12.83 18.80 2.64
N LEU A 45 -12.74 17.65 2.00
CA LEU A 45 -13.69 16.56 2.16
C LEU A 45 -13.01 15.37 2.82
N PHE A 46 -12.36 15.55 3.98
CA PHE A 46 -11.82 14.41 4.73
C PHE A 46 -12.94 13.64 5.42
N TYR A 47 -13.94 14.35 5.92
CA TYR A 47 -15.10 13.78 6.60
C TYR A 47 -16.38 14.35 6.01
N THR A 48 -17.50 13.64 6.20
CA THR A 48 -18.82 14.24 6.08
C THR A 48 -18.99 15.30 7.16
N ARG A 49 -19.92 16.23 6.96
CA ARG A 49 -20.22 17.27 7.95
C ARG A 49 -20.65 16.64 9.28
N GLU A 50 -21.48 15.61 9.20
CA GLU A 50 -22.04 14.89 10.35
C GLU A 50 -20.95 14.18 11.15
N ASN A 51 -20.07 13.42 10.48
CA ASN A 51 -18.97 12.73 11.16
C ASN A 51 -17.93 13.71 11.74
N ALA A 52 -17.73 14.86 11.11
CA ALA A 52 -16.83 15.87 11.66
C ALA A 52 -17.39 16.56 12.90
N LEU A 53 -18.70 16.81 12.94
CA LEU A 53 -19.38 17.33 14.14
C LEU A 53 -19.36 16.31 15.28
N PHE A 54 -19.53 15.02 14.95
CA PHE A 54 -19.38 13.92 15.89
C PHE A 54 -17.99 13.93 16.54
N LEU A 55 -16.92 14.01 15.71
CA LEU A 55 -15.54 14.07 16.19
C LEU A 55 -15.30 15.25 17.13
N ASP A 56 -15.76 16.45 16.75
CA ASP A 56 -15.63 17.65 17.57
C ASP A 56 -16.36 17.48 18.92
N ALA A 57 -17.62 17.03 18.91
CA ALA A 57 -18.44 16.90 20.11
C ALA A 57 -17.89 15.85 21.09
N VAL A 58 -17.55 14.65 20.60
CA VAL A 58 -16.99 13.59 21.43
C VAL A 58 -15.63 13.99 21.98
N ARG A 59 -14.78 14.62 21.17
CA ARG A 59 -13.44 14.99 21.61
C ARG A 59 -13.45 16.09 22.66
N GLU A 60 -14.33 17.09 22.54
CA GLU A 60 -14.53 18.12 23.56
C GLU A 60 -15.03 17.52 24.88
N GLU A 61 -15.99 16.60 24.81
CA GLU A 61 -16.51 15.93 26.00
C GLU A 61 -15.43 15.07 26.69
N ILE A 62 -14.60 14.35 25.93
CA ILE A 62 -13.44 13.62 26.49
C ILE A 62 -12.47 14.59 27.19
N GLU A 63 -12.23 15.78 26.62
CA GLU A 63 -11.34 16.78 27.25
C GLU A 63 -11.93 17.34 28.54
N PHE A 64 -13.23 17.60 28.55
CA PHE A 64 -13.95 18.09 29.70
C PHE A 64 -13.95 17.07 30.86
N LEU A 65 -14.23 15.80 30.56
CA LEU A 65 -14.26 14.73 31.56
C LEU A 65 -12.86 14.34 32.06
N PHE A 66 -11.85 14.40 31.19
CA PHE A 66 -10.48 14.00 31.49
C PHE A 66 -9.48 15.07 31.01
N PRO A 67 -9.35 16.20 31.73
CA PRO A 67 -8.45 17.29 31.31
C PRO A 67 -6.97 16.92 31.42
N VAL A 68 -6.64 15.93 32.26
CA VAL A 68 -5.28 15.40 32.41
C VAL A 68 -5.20 14.02 31.77
N SER A 69 -4.05 13.70 31.17
CA SER A 69 -3.81 12.38 30.59
C SER A 69 -3.94 11.27 31.63
N CYS A 70 -4.74 10.26 31.32
CA CYS A 70 -4.93 9.08 32.14
C CYS A 70 -5.29 7.87 31.26
N PRO A 71 -5.15 6.63 31.77
CA PRO A 71 -5.46 5.42 31.01
C PRO A 71 -6.89 5.41 30.43
N GLN A 72 -7.87 5.92 31.19
CA GLN A 72 -9.26 6.03 30.74
C GLN A 72 -9.37 6.95 29.51
N LYS A 73 -8.74 8.14 29.54
CA LYS A 73 -8.69 9.05 28.40
C LYS A 73 -8.08 8.36 27.18
N ASN A 74 -7.00 7.61 27.36
CA ASN A 74 -6.33 6.92 26.26
C ASN A 74 -7.23 5.88 25.57
N VAL A 75 -8.02 5.11 26.33
CA VAL A 75 -8.96 4.14 25.76
C VAL A 75 -10.07 4.82 24.96
N LEU A 76 -10.61 5.94 25.47
CA LEU A 76 -11.65 6.71 24.79
C LEU A 76 -11.12 7.37 23.51
N LEU A 77 -9.91 7.95 23.58
CA LEU A 77 -9.23 8.53 22.42
C LEU A 77 -8.89 7.47 21.38
N ALA A 78 -8.48 6.26 21.80
CA ALA A 78 -8.20 5.17 20.88
C ALA A 78 -9.45 4.78 20.07
N ALA A 79 -10.61 4.65 20.73
CA ALA A 79 -11.88 4.38 20.06
C ALA A 79 -12.26 5.50 19.07
N LEU A 80 -12.14 6.76 19.50
CA LEU A 80 -12.43 7.91 18.63
C LEU A 80 -11.49 7.99 17.41
N LEU A 81 -10.19 7.75 17.62
CA LEU A 81 -9.19 7.76 16.55
C LEU A 81 -9.41 6.61 15.56
N TYR A 82 -9.88 5.46 16.04
CA TYR A 82 -10.25 4.34 15.18
C TYR A 82 -11.42 4.73 14.25
N GLU A 83 -12.48 5.35 14.78
CA GLU A 83 -13.58 5.88 13.98
C GLU A 83 -13.10 6.95 12.99
N ALA A 84 -12.23 7.88 13.45
CA ALA A 84 -11.64 8.91 12.59
C ALA A 84 -10.80 8.32 11.44
N ALA A 85 -10.10 7.21 11.66
CA ALA A 85 -9.36 6.50 10.62
C ALA A 85 -10.27 5.70 9.69
N THR A 86 -11.34 5.11 10.23
CA THR A 86 -12.28 4.26 9.50
C THR A 86 -13.19 5.06 8.59
N HIS A 87 -13.67 6.25 8.96
CA HIS A 87 -14.65 7.01 8.18
C HIS A 87 -14.04 8.12 7.32
N VAL A 88 -12.71 8.20 7.22
CA VAL A 88 -12.04 9.22 6.41
C VAL A 88 -12.16 8.95 4.89
N ASN A 89 -12.37 10.00 4.11
CA ASN A 89 -12.45 9.99 2.65
C ASN A 89 -11.07 10.02 1.97
N THR A 90 -10.24 8.99 2.21
CA THR A 90 -8.90 8.86 1.63
C THR A 90 -8.63 7.44 1.09
N SER A 91 -7.45 7.24 0.49
CA SER A 91 -6.90 5.91 0.15
C SER A 91 -5.83 5.44 1.15
N GLY A 92 -6.01 5.74 2.44
CA GLY A 92 -5.14 5.24 3.51
C GLY A 92 -4.13 6.24 4.09
N VAL A 93 -4.01 7.45 3.53
CA VAL A 93 -3.20 8.54 4.08
C VAL A 93 -3.96 9.87 4.05
N PHE A 94 -3.73 10.73 5.03
CA PHE A 94 -4.44 11.99 5.22
C PHE A 94 -3.84 13.16 4.43
N LYS A 95 -2.79 12.96 3.63
CA LYS A 95 -2.21 14.04 2.80
C LYS A 95 -3.13 14.51 1.65
N ALA A 96 -4.18 13.75 1.35
CA ALA A 96 -5.15 14.08 0.32
C ALA A 96 -6.47 13.34 0.56
N TYR A 97 -7.56 13.95 0.12
CA TYR A 97 -8.90 13.37 0.09
C TYR A 97 -9.36 13.13 -1.34
N HIS A 98 -10.36 12.28 -1.51
CA HIS A 98 -10.95 11.98 -2.81
C HIS A 98 -11.70 13.19 -3.41
N LYS A 99 -11.81 13.23 -4.74
CA LYS A 99 -12.60 14.26 -5.46
C LYS A 99 -14.10 13.93 -5.31
N GLY A 100 -14.72 14.44 -4.26
CA GLY A 100 -16.02 13.97 -3.76
C GLY A 100 -15.85 12.79 -2.81
N PHE A 101 -16.92 12.36 -2.14
CA PHE A 101 -16.87 11.19 -1.27
C PHE A 101 -16.74 9.90 -2.10
N GLY A 102 -15.67 9.13 -1.88
CA GLY A 102 -15.34 7.94 -2.68
C GLY A 102 -14.83 8.24 -4.10
N GLY A 103 -14.55 9.51 -4.43
CA GLY A 103 -14.09 9.91 -5.75
C GLY A 103 -15.17 9.74 -6.84
N HIS A 104 -14.77 9.80 -8.11
CA HIS A 104 -15.73 9.66 -9.22
C HIS A 104 -16.37 8.27 -9.33
N GLY A 105 -15.77 7.24 -8.71
CA GLY A 105 -16.27 5.87 -8.74
C GLY A 105 -17.11 5.46 -7.53
N GLY A 106 -17.21 6.30 -6.48
CA GLY A 106 -17.89 5.95 -5.24
C GLY A 106 -17.16 4.85 -4.43
N ASP A 107 -15.83 4.80 -4.53
CA ASP A 107 -15.01 3.81 -3.84
C ASP A 107 -15.17 3.93 -2.31
N ALA A 108 -15.47 2.82 -1.65
CA ALA A 108 -15.70 2.76 -0.20
C ALA A 108 -16.74 3.77 0.32
N LEU A 109 -17.69 4.21 -0.51
CA LEU A 109 -18.68 5.21 -0.15
C LEU A 109 -19.50 4.82 1.09
N LYS A 110 -19.90 3.55 1.19
CA LYS A 110 -20.62 3.01 2.36
C LYS A 110 -19.87 3.27 3.67
N ARG A 111 -18.56 3.03 3.70
CA ARG A 111 -17.69 3.25 4.86
C ARG A 111 -17.56 4.75 5.15
N ILE A 112 -17.30 5.57 4.13
CA ILE A 112 -17.06 7.01 4.30
C ILE A 112 -18.30 7.75 4.80
N MET A 113 -19.48 7.32 4.34
CA MET A 113 -20.76 7.98 4.61
C MET A 113 -21.48 7.44 5.84
N SER A 114 -21.09 6.29 6.39
CA SER A 114 -21.77 5.77 7.57
C SER A 114 -21.50 6.66 8.79
N PRO A 115 -22.48 6.80 9.69
CA PRO A 115 -22.26 7.42 11.00
C PRO A 115 -21.15 6.70 11.76
N MET A 116 -20.40 7.45 12.57
CA MET A 116 -19.45 6.88 13.52
C MET A 116 -20.18 6.20 14.67
N SER A 117 -19.63 5.09 15.14
CA SER A 117 -20.13 4.33 16.28
C SER A 117 -18.96 3.94 17.16
N LEU A 118 -18.87 4.50 18.36
CA LEU A 118 -17.78 4.20 19.28
C LEU A 118 -17.85 2.74 19.75
N GLU A 119 -16.81 1.99 19.42
CA GLU A 119 -16.65 0.61 19.88
C GLU A 119 -15.67 0.55 21.05
N ILE A 120 -16.02 -0.21 22.08
CA ILE A 120 -15.12 -0.44 23.21
C ILE A 120 -13.95 -1.30 22.71
N PRO A 121 -12.68 -0.82 22.80
CA PRO A 121 -11.54 -1.59 22.34
C PRO A 121 -11.44 -2.92 23.08
N ALA A 122 -11.08 -3.98 22.37
CA ALA A 122 -10.78 -5.28 22.98
C ALA A 122 -9.50 -5.14 23.83
N LEU A 123 -9.64 -5.19 25.15
CA LEU A 123 -8.52 -5.16 26.08
C LEU A 123 -8.09 -6.59 26.38
N ILE A 124 -6.82 -6.89 26.12
CA ILE A 124 -6.25 -8.22 26.37
C ILE A 124 -5.68 -8.25 27.79
N SER A 125 -6.20 -9.15 28.62
CA SER A 125 -5.63 -9.42 29.94
C SER A 125 -4.36 -10.26 29.78
N GLY A 126 -3.24 -9.75 30.31
CA GLY A 126 -2.04 -10.56 30.46
C GLY A 126 -2.00 -11.33 31.77
N PRO A 127 -1.01 -12.23 31.92
CA PRO A 127 -0.70 -12.83 33.21
C PRO A 127 -0.50 -11.76 34.29
N GLU A 128 -0.96 -12.05 35.51
CA GLU A 128 -0.78 -11.17 36.65
C GLU A 128 0.70 -10.83 36.86
N GLY A 129 0.99 -9.56 37.14
CA GLY A 129 2.36 -9.07 37.32
C GLY A 129 3.11 -8.72 36.03
N THR A 130 2.54 -8.96 34.85
CA THR A 130 3.14 -8.52 33.58
C THR A 130 3.17 -6.99 33.51
N ARG A 131 4.34 -6.42 33.22
CA ARG A 131 4.53 -4.97 33.05
C ARG A 131 4.51 -4.61 31.56
N TYR A 132 3.75 -3.58 31.21
CA TYR A 132 3.69 -3.02 29.87
C TYR A 132 4.22 -1.59 29.92
N GLU A 133 5.12 -1.25 28.99
CA GLU A 133 5.65 0.10 28.82
C GLU A 133 5.35 0.54 27.39
N VAL A 134 4.82 1.76 27.26
CA VAL A 134 4.57 2.40 25.96
C VAL A 134 5.17 3.79 26.04
N THR A 135 5.99 4.15 25.06
CA THR A 135 6.61 5.46 24.96
C THR A 135 6.50 6.00 23.53
N CYS A 136 6.61 7.31 23.38
CA CYS A 136 6.75 8.03 22.12
C CYS A 136 8.18 8.56 21.89
N ASP A 137 9.15 8.13 22.70
CA ASP A 137 10.56 8.47 22.56
C ASP A 137 11.17 7.93 21.26
N ASP A 138 12.36 8.44 20.91
CA ASP A 138 13.17 7.81 19.86
C ASP A 138 13.47 6.35 20.22
N ALA A 139 13.24 5.42 19.29
CA ALA A 139 13.33 3.99 19.57
C ALA A 139 14.72 3.55 20.03
N SER A 140 15.80 4.17 19.51
CA SER A 140 17.16 3.84 19.93
C SER A 140 17.43 4.33 21.35
N GLN A 141 16.91 5.50 21.71
CA GLN A 141 17.00 6.04 23.06
C GLN A 141 16.19 5.20 24.05
N ALA A 142 14.98 4.77 23.67
CA ALA A 142 14.12 3.95 24.51
C ALA A 142 14.68 2.55 24.78
N ALA A 143 15.45 2.00 23.82
CA ALA A 143 16.10 0.69 23.94
C ALA A 143 17.43 0.75 24.72
N SER A 144 18.13 1.87 24.68
CA SER A 144 19.47 2.02 25.26
C SER A 144 19.50 1.70 26.76
N GLY A 145 20.44 0.85 27.17
CA GLY A 145 20.63 0.46 28.57
C GLY A 145 19.60 -0.54 29.11
N LYS A 146 18.73 -1.08 28.25
CA LYS A 146 17.78 -2.16 28.56
C LYS A 146 18.19 -3.44 27.81
N SER A 147 17.96 -4.59 28.42
CA SER A 147 18.20 -5.92 27.84
C SER A 147 16.89 -6.61 27.52
N TYR A 148 16.85 -7.32 26.38
CA TYR A 148 15.64 -7.98 25.87
C TYR A 148 15.92 -9.39 25.34
N ASP A 149 14.99 -10.33 25.53
CA ASP A 149 15.12 -11.66 24.90
C ASP A 149 14.87 -11.61 23.39
N LEU A 150 13.91 -10.80 22.97
CA LEU A 150 13.46 -10.64 21.58
C LEU A 150 13.04 -9.19 21.34
N VAL A 151 13.48 -8.63 20.21
CA VAL A 151 13.06 -7.32 19.72
C VAL A 151 12.50 -7.46 18.31
N TYR A 152 11.36 -6.83 18.06
CA TYR A 152 10.74 -6.73 16.74
C TYR A 152 10.77 -5.28 16.26
N LEU A 153 11.37 -5.06 15.10
CA LEU A 153 11.51 -3.76 14.45
C LEU A 153 10.61 -3.71 13.22
N ASP A 154 9.78 -2.66 13.14
CA ASP A 154 8.97 -2.34 11.97
C ASP A 154 9.24 -0.90 11.52
N PRO A 155 10.45 -0.62 10.99
CA PRO A 155 10.82 0.73 10.63
C PRO A 155 10.08 1.19 9.36
N PRO A 156 9.92 2.51 9.15
CA PRO A 156 9.39 3.04 7.91
C PRO A 156 10.18 2.55 6.68
N TYR A 157 9.48 1.96 5.71
CA TYR A 157 10.10 1.47 4.48
C TYR A 157 10.10 2.49 3.33
N ASN A 158 9.43 3.64 3.45
CA ASN A 158 9.34 4.60 2.36
C ASN A 158 9.58 6.04 2.83
N CYS A 159 9.74 6.97 1.89
CA CYS A 159 10.02 8.37 2.19
C CYS A 159 8.79 9.16 2.69
N HIS A 160 7.70 8.49 3.05
CA HIS A 160 6.51 9.16 3.57
C HIS A 160 6.64 9.42 5.06
N GLN A 161 6.66 10.71 5.40
CA GLN A 161 6.74 11.17 6.78
C GLN A 161 5.37 11.03 7.46
N TYR A 162 5.30 10.21 8.51
CA TYR A 162 4.06 9.90 9.23
C TYR A 162 3.42 11.14 9.84
N GLY A 163 4.22 12.07 10.40
CA GLY A 163 3.72 13.33 10.95
C GLY A 163 2.88 14.14 9.95
N SER A 164 3.29 14.15 8.67
CA SER A 164 2.52 14.82 7.60
C SER A 164 1.40 13.95 7.02
N ASN A 165 1.63 12.64 6.90
CA ASN A 165 0.69 11.71 6.27
C ASN A 165 -0.49 11.35 7.16
N TYR A 166 -0.33 11.41 8.48
CA TYR A 166 -1.33 11.08 9.50
C TYR A 166 -1.61 12.26 10.42
N PHE A 167 -1.32 13.48 9.95
CA PHE A 167 -1.46 14.70 10.73
C PHE A 167 -2.86 14.89 11.35
N MET A 168 -3.91 14.38 10.68
CA MET A 168 -5.29 14.47 11.16
C MET A 168 -5.47 13.70 12.48
N LEU A 169 -4.91 12.50 12.57
CA LEU A 169 -4.98 11.69 13.78
C LEU A 169 -4.21 12.38 14.92
N ASN A 170 -3.03 12.95 14.64
CA ASN A 170 -2.30 13.77 15.60
C ASN A 170 -3.10 15.00 16.04
N THR A 171 -3.83 15.63 15.11
CA THR A 171 -4.65 16.81 15.38
C THR A 171 -5.82 16.47 16.32
N ILE A 172 -6.46 15.31 16.13
CA ILE A 172 -7.53 14.81 17.01
C ILE A 172 -6.97 14.38 18.37
N ALA A 173 -5.82 13.69 18.38
CA ALA A 173 -5.18 13.20 19.59
C ALA A 173 -4.72 14.33 20.51
N LEU A 174 -3.94 15.28 19.96
CA LEU A 174 -3.39 16.41 20.71
C LEU A 174 -4.45 17.44 21.08
N TRP A 175 -5.45 17.65 20.20
CA TRP A 175 -6.54 18.61 20.37
C TRP A 175 -6.09 20.04 20.71
N ASP A 176 -4.91 20.41 20.24
CA ASP A 176 -4.26 21.71 20.43
C ASP A 176 -4.75 22.76 19.41
N LYS A 177 -5.69 22.38 18.54
CA LYS A 177 -6.41 23.24 17.57
C LYS A 177 -5.51 24.27 16.85
N PRO A 178 -4.40 23.85 16.19
CA PRO A 178 -3.50 24.78 15.51
C PRO A 178 -4.23 25.55 14.40
N ALA A 179 -3.74 26.75 14.06
CA ALA A 179 -4.34 27.53 12.97
C ALA A 179 -4.26 26.78 11.63
N VAL A 180 -5.37 26.76 10.88
CA VAL A 180 -5.46 26.13 9.55
C VAL A 180 -5.67 27.20 8.48
N ASP A 181 -4.75 27.27 7.52
CA ASP A 181 -4.86 28.16 6.37
C ASP A 181 -6.03 27.73 5.45
N ASN A 182 -7.09 28.53 5.44
CA ASN A 182 -8.27 28.37 4.59
C ASN A 182 -8.29 29.36 3.41
N THR A 183 -7.17 30.01 3.10
CA THR A 183 -7.10 30.99 2.00
C THR A 183 -7.11 30.32 0.64
N PHE A 184 -7.66 31.05 -0.34
CA PHE A 184 -7.74 30.62 -1.73
C PHE A 184 -6.61 31.24 -2.56
N GLY A 185 -6.07 30.48 -3.50
CA GLY A 185 -5.20 30.98 -4.56
C GLY A 185 -6.00 31.69 -5.65
N MET A 186 -5.29 32.30 -6.60
CA MET A 186 -5.90 32.98 -7.76
C MET A 186 -6.74 32.03 -8.64
N ASP A 187 -6.47 30.73 -8.58
CA ASP A 187 -7.21 29.69 -9.30
C ASP A 187 -8.50 29.25 -8.58
N GLY A 188 -8.86 29.91 -7.48
CA GLY A 188 -10.06 29.63 -6.69
C GLY A 188 -9.99 28.37 -5.83
N LYS A 189 -8.80 27.75 -5.68
CA LYS A 189 -8.58 26.55 -4.85
C LYS A 189 -7.87 26.89 -3.54
N LEU A 190 -8.02 26.04 -2.54
CA LEU A 190 -7.30 26.16 -1.27
C LEU A 190 -5.78 26.14 -1.49
N ARG A 191 -5.06 27.13 -0.94
CA ARG A 191 -3.57 27.17 -1.02
C ARG A 191 -2.96 25.95 -0.33
N LYS A 192 -3.43 25.62 0.86
CA LYS A 192 -3.04 24.41 1.61
C LYS A 192 -4.13 23.34 1.46
N LYS A 193 -4.08 22.57 0.37
CA LYS A 193 -5.13 21.60 0.01
C LYS A 193 -5.55 20.69 1.17
N ALA A 194 -4.59 20.06 1.86
CA ALA A 194 -4.88 19.15 2.96
C ALA A 194 -5.00 19.85 4.33
N GLY A 195 -4.50 21.09 4.48
CA GLY A 195 -4.50 21.78 5.77
C GLY A 195 -3.57 21.14 6.81
N ILE A 196 -2.47 20.53 6.37
CA ILE A 196 -1.49 19.87 7.25
C ILE A 196 -0.90 20.88 8.25
N ARG A 197 -0.95 20.58 9.55
CA ARG A 197 -0.33 21.36 10.64
C ARG A 197 1.17 21.54 10.39
N GLU A 198 1.70 22.75 10.44
CA GLU A 198 3.08 23.04 9.97
C GLU A 198 4.18 22.47 10.89
N ASP A 199 3.87 22.29 12.16
CA ASP A 199 4.77 21.75 13.16
C ASP A 199 5.00 20.23 13.03
N TRP A 200 4.39 19.56 12.05
CA TRP A 200 4.68 18.17 11.69
C TRP A 200 6.19 17.92 11.47
N VAL A 201 6.94 18.95 11.06
CA VAL A 201 8.38 18.88 10.84
C VAL A 201 9.16 18.47 12.10
N LYS A 202 8.60 18.68 13.29
CA LYS A 202 9.20 18.27 14.58
C LYS A 202 9.21 16.75 14.76
N THR A 203 8.31 16.03 14.07
CA THR A 203 8.22 14.55 14.11
C THR A 203 8.79 13.91 12.84
N ARG A 204 9.65 14.63 12.13
CA ARG A 204 10.33 14.12 10.94
C ARG A 204 11.27 12.99 11.34
N SER A 205 11.04 11.81 10.77
CA SER A 205 11.84 10.62 11.04
C SER A 205 13.03 10.52 10.07
N PRO A 206 14.25 10.25 10.56
CA PRO A 206 15.42 9.97 9.73
C PRO A 206 15.31 8.62 8.98
N TRP A 207 14.46 7.70 9.45
CA TRP A 207 14.15 6.44 8.78
C TRP A 207 13.43 6.62 7.45
N CYS A 208 12.60 7.67 7.34
CA CYS A 208 11.87 8.02 6.12
C CYS A 208 12.74 8.75 5.07
N SER A 209 14.06 8.53 5.04
CA SER A 209 14.99 9.21 4.14
C SER A 209 16.07 8.26 3.64
N ARG A 210 16.28 8.22 2.32
CA ARG A 210 17.31 7.37 1.68
C ARG A 210 18.72 7.64 2.18
N THR A 211 19.02 8.89 2.51
CA THR A 211 20.37 9.28 2.92
C THR A 211 20.68 8.95 4.38
N SER A 212 19.67 8.69 5.22
CA SER A 212 19.85 8.50 6.67
C SER A 212 19.31 7.18 7.20
N ALA A 213 18.44 6.47 6.47
CA ALA A 213 17.84 5.22 6.95
C ALA A 213 18.88 4.16 7.35
N ALA A 214 19.94 3.99 6.55
CA ALA A 214 20.99 3.01 6.85
C ALA A 214 21.72 3.35 8.15
N LYS A 215 22.03 4.64 8.34
CA LYS A 215 22.62 5.15 9.57
C LYS A 215 21.70 4.93 10.77
N SER A 216 20.41 5.23 10.64
CA SER A 216 19.43 5.02 11.71
C SER A 216 19.26 3.53 12.07
N LEU A 217 19.37 2.63 11.09
CA LEU A 217 19.38 1.19 11.35
C LEU A 217 20.62 0.76 12.14
N CYS A 218 21.80 1.25 11.77
CA CYS A 218 23.01 1.01 12.56
C CYS A 218 22.88 1.53 14.00
N GLU A 219 22.44 2.78 14.17
CA GLU A 219 22.24 3.40 15.49
C GLU A 219 21.24 2.61 16.35
N MET A 220 20.14 2.13 15.76
CA MET A 220 19.17 1.29 16.44
C MET A 220 19.78 -0.04 16.89
N LEU A 221 20.49 -0.73 15.99
CA LEU A 221 21.11 -2.02 16.30
C LEU A 221 22.23 -1.89 17.33
N ASP A 222 22.96 -0.76 17.35
CA ASP A 222 24.01 -0.49 18.33
C ASP A 222 23.44 -0.17 19.72
N ALA A 223 22.22 0.37 19.80
CA ALA A 223 21.52 0.62 21.06
C ALA A 223 20.85 -0.63 21.65
N LEU A 224 20.69 -1.71 20.86
CA LEU A 224 19.97 -2.91 21.25
C LEU A 224 20.87 -3.93 21.95
N ASP A 225 20.56 -4.25 23.20
CA ASP A 225 21.02 -5.46 23.86
C ASP A 225 19.92 -6.53 23.78
N SER A 226 20.00 -7.40 22.78
CA SER A 226 19.06 -8.50 22.62
C SER A 226 19.65 -9.73 21.93
N ARG A 227 19.19 -10.91 22.35
CA ARG A 227 19.56 -12.17 21.71
C ARG A 227 18.98 -12.31 20.30
N TYR A 228 17.71 -11.97 20.13
CA TYR A 228 17.02 -12.07 18.85
C TYR A 228 16.48 -10.72 18.42
N ILE A 229 16.84 -10.30 17.21
CA ILE A 229 16.30 -9.08 16.59
C ILE A 229 15.61 -9.48 15.29
N MET A 230 14.32 -9.21 15.19
CA MET A 230 13.51 -9.44 14.01
C MET A 230 13.19 -8.10 13.36
N MET A 231 13.34 -7.98 12.05
CA MET A 231 12.96 -6.77 11.32
C MET A 231 12.08 -7.12 10.12
N SER A 232 10.85 -6.62 10.10
CA SER A 232 9.98 -6.66 8.93
C SER A 232 10.36 -5.57 7.94
N TYR A 233 10.40 -5.93 6.65
CA TYR A 233 10.64 -4.99 5.57
C TYR A 233 10.11 -5.53 4.24
N ASN A 234 10.23 -4.73 3.17
CA ASN A 234 9.87 -5.16 1.83
C ASN A 234 10.86 -4.73 0.75
N THR A 235 10.79 -5.40 -0.39
CA THR A 235 11.72 -5.19 -1.53
C THR A 235 11.58 -3.85 -2.23
N GLU A 236 10.54 -3.07 -1.95
CA GLU A 236 10.35 -1.71 -2.48
C GLU A 236 10.77 -0.63 -1.47
N GLY A 237 11.39 -1.05 -0.36
CA GLY A 237 11.78 -0.18 0.72
C GLY A 237 12.98 0.71 0.36
N ILE A 238 13.27 1.66 1.24
CA ILE A 238 14.40 2.59 1.12
C ILE A 238 15.74 1.84 1.13
N LEU A 239 15.88 0.87 2.02
CA LEU A 239 17.08 0.04 2.16
C LEU A 239 16.93 -1.20 1.30
N SER A 240 17.93 -1.50 0.47
CA SER A 240 17.95 -2.77 -0.25
C SER A 240 18.13 -3.94 0.73
N VAL A 241 17.77 -5.15 0.31
CA VAL A 241 17.97 -6.33 1.16
C VAL A 241 19.46 -6.54 1.40
N GLU A 242 20.29 -6.28 0.39
CA GLU A 242 21.75 -6.40 0.44
C GLU A 242 22.34 -5.42 1.47
N GLU A 243 21.92 -4.15 1.45
CA GLU A 243 22.34 -3.16 2.46
C GLU A 243 21.95 -3.62 3.88
N GLN A 244 20.76 -4.21 4.05
CA GLN A 244 20.31 -4.73 5.34
C GLN A 244 21.13 -5.94 5.77
N LEU A 245 21.41 -6.88 4.86
CA LEU A 245 22.23 -8.06 5.14
C LEU A 245 23.64 -7.67 5.52
N ASP A 246 24.25 -6.70 4.85
CA ASP A 246 25.59 -6.18 5.18
C ASP A 246 25.62 -5.59 6.60
N ILE A 247 24.61 -4.78 6.94
CA ILE A 247 24.47 -4.20 8.29
C ILE A 247 24.28 -5.31 9.34
N PHE A 248 23.44 -6.29 9.08
CA PHE A 248 23.13 -7.38 10.03
C PHE A 248 24.28 -8.38 10.18
N ALA A 249 25.02 -8.68 9.11
CA ALA A 249 26.05 -9.73 9.07
C ALA A 249 27.21 -9.42 10.03
N SER A 250 27.48 -8.14 10.26
CA SER A 250 28.47 -7.67 11.23
C SER A 250 28.09 -7.97 12.70
N ARG A 251 26.81 -8.26 12.99
CA ARG A 251 26.27 -8.32 14.36
C ARG A 251 25.82 -9.70 14.82
N GLY A 252 25.59 -10.64 13.89
CA GLY A 252 25.17 -11.97 14.28
C GLY A 252 24.81 -12.86 13.10
N LYS A 253 24.26 -14.05 13.37
CA LYS A 253 23.77 -14.97 12.34
C LYS A 253 22.41 -14.52 11.82
N ILE A 254 22.25 -14.46 10.50
CA ILE A 254 21.01 -14.04 9.84
C ILE A 254 20.19 -15.26 9.39
N LYS A 255 18.87 -15.16 9.49
CA LYS A 255 17.90 -15.97 8.74
C LYS A 255 16.94 -15.04 8.00
N TYR A 256 16.48 -15.50 6.83
CA TYR A 256 15.52 -14.79 5.99
C TYR A 256 14.22 -15.60 5.93
N ALA A 257 13.10 -14.97 6.29
CA ALA A 257 11.77 -15.56 6.17
C ALA A 257 10.90 -14.61 5.36
N ALA A 258 10.30 -15.08 4.27
CA ALA A 258 9.51 -14.22 3.39
C ALA A 258 8.14 -14.82 3.08
N THR A 259 7.18 -13.95 2.85
CA THR A 259 5.83 -14.28 2.39
C THR A 259 5.50 -13.42 1.17
N GLU A 260 4.90 -14.04 0.15
CA GLU A 260 4.47 -13.28 -1.03
C GLU A 260 3.21 -12.46 -0.71
N TYR A 261 3.25 -11.15 -0.97
CA TYR A 261 2.11 -10.26 -0.79
C TYR A 261 1.81 -9.46 -2.07
N THR A 262 0.53 -9.18 -2.34
CA THR A 262 0.17 -8.32 -3.48
C THR A 262 0.25 -6.85 -3.06
N SER A 263 1.11 -6.07 -3.73
CA SER A 263 1.36 -4.67 -3.35
C SER A 263 0.08 -3.81 -3.22
N TYR A 264 0.02 -2.99 -2.17
CA TYR A 264 -1.12 -2.12 -1.86
C TYR A 264 -1.46 -1.18 -3.03
N ARG A 265 -2.70 -1.25 -3.54
CA ARG A 265 -3.14 -0.55 -4.78
C ARG A 265 -3.59 0.91 -4.57
N GLY A 266 -3.31 1.52 -3.43
CA GLY A 266 -3.65 2.92 -3.17
C GLY A 266 -2.76 3.90 -3.95
N GLY A 267 -3.35 5.02 -4.41
CA GLY A 267 -2.63 6.12 -5.05
C GLY A 267 -2.53 6.10 -6.58
N ARG A 268 -1.76 7.04 -7.14
CA ARG A 268 -1.57 7.20 -8.59
C ARG A 268 -0.83 5.98 -9.15
N GLN A 269 -1.50 5.21 -10.01
CA GLN A 269 -0.90 4.08 -10.70
C GLN A 269 0.01 4.60 -11.83
N SER A 270 1.32 4.32 -11.72
CA SER A 270 2.32 4.67 -12.74
C SER A 270 2.37 3.63 -13.85
N ILE A 271 2.77 4.04 -15.05
CA ILE A 271 2.94 3.17 -16.22
C ILE A 271 4.12 2.18 -16.03
N ASN A 272 5.06 2.51 -15.13
CA ASN A 272 6.27 1.72 -14.83
C ASN A 272 6.16 0.92 -13.52
N ARG A 273 4.97 0.79 -12.92
CA ARG A 273 4.83 0.13 -11.62
C ARG A 273 5.05 -1.38 -11.77
N LYS A 274 6.06 -1.93 -11.09
CA LYS A 274 6.27 -3.37 -10.93
C LYS A 274 5.11 -4.01 -10.14
N ILE A 275 4.75 -5.24 -10.49
CA ILE A 275 3.51 -5.89 -10.01
C ILE A 275 3.70 -6.57 -8.64
N ALA A 276 4.88 -7.09 -8.35
CA ALA A 276 5.17 -7.86 -7.14
C ALA A 276 6.07 -7.09 -6.17
N THR A 277 5.71 -7.12 -4.90
CA THR A 277 6.52 -6.68 -3.76
C THR A 277 6.59 -7.86 -2.81
N THR A 278 7.78 -8.18 -2.30
CA THR A 278 7.94 -9.24 -1.30
C THR A 278 8.04 -8.61 0.07
N GLU A 279 7.21 -9.07 1.01
CA GLU A 279 7.37 -8.81 2.43
C GLU A 279 8.26 -9.89 3.04
N TYR A 280 9.20 -9.50 3.89
CA TYR A 280 10.11 -10.43 4.53
C TYR A 280 10.49 -9.96 5.93
N VAL A 281 10.98 -10.92 6.72
CA VAL A 281 11.52 -10.71 8.05
C VAL A 281 12.95 -11.21 8.07
N LEU A 282 13.86 -10.32 8.45
CA LEU A 282 15.23 -10.69 8.81
C LEU A 282 15.26 -11.05 10.29
N ILE A 283 15.84 -12.20 10.61
CA ILE A 283 15.97 -12.70 11.98
C ILE A 283 17.46 -12.79 12.29
N LEU A 284 17.91 -11.94 13.22
CA LEU A 284 19.28 -11.90 13.71
C LEU A 284 19.39 -12.68 15.02
N ASP A 285 20.32 -13.62 15.10
CA ASP A 285 20.78 -14.26 16.33
C ASP A 285 22.16 -13.70 16.69
N THR A 286 22.20 -12.76 17.64
CA THR A 286 23.41 -12.04 18.05
C THR A 286 24.40 -12.92 18.80
N SER A 287 23.97 -14.10 19.27
CA SER A 287 24.83 -15.06 19.97
C SER A 287 25.73 -15.89 19.04
N LYS A 288 25.54 -15.77 17.72
CA LYS A 288 26.25 -16.56 16.70
C LYS A 288 26.86 -15.64 15.66
N LYS A 289 27.95 -16.08 15.02
CA LYS A 289 28.51 -15.39 13.84
C LYS A 289 27.81 -15.83 12.55
N THR A 290 27.61 -14.90 11.61
CA THR A 290 27.21 -15.24 10.24
C THR A 290 28.32 -16.03 9.55
N ARG A 291 27.93 -17.09 8.84
CA ARG A 291 28.81 -17.87 7.96
C ARG A 291 28.52 -17.53 6.50
N SER A 292 29.49 -17.69 5.62
CA SER A 292 29.29 -17.52 4.17
C SER A 292 28.16 -18.41 3.63
N SER A 293 28.01 -19.63 4.18
CA SER A 293 26.91 -20.54 3.84
C SER A 293 25.52 -19.99 4.20
N ASP A 294 25.41 -19.15 5.24
CA ASP A 294 24.14 -18.53 5.62
C ASP A 294 23.71 -17.49 4.58
N LEU A 295 24.65 -16.66 4.10
CA LEU A 295 24.40 -15.67 3.05
C LEU A 295 24.06 -16.32 1.70
N VAL A 296 24.76 -17.42 1.34
CA VAL A 296 24.45 -18.20 0.14
C VAL A 296 23.02 -18.76 0.21
N ALA A 297 22.62 -19.34 1.36
CA ALA A 297 21.27 -19.86 1.53
C ALA A 297 20.20 -18.75 1.42
N ILE A 298 20.45 -17.58 1.99
CA ILE A 298 19.56 -16.42 1.87
C ILE A 298 19.44 -15.99 0.41
N HIS A 299 20.56 -15.85 -0.30
CA HIS A 299 20.56 -15.47 -1.72
C HIS A 299 19.78 -16.48 -2.58
N SER A 300 20.00 -17.78 -2.38
CA SER A 300 19.26 -18.82 -3.10
C SER A 300 17.75 -18.74 -2.82
N GLN A 301 17.35 -18.47 -1.57
CA GLN A 301 15.94 -18.29 -1.21
C GLN A 301 15.34 -17.04 -1.90
N GLN A 302 16.09 -15.93 -1.96
CA GLN A 302 15.65 -14.71 -2.64
C GLN A 302 15.48 -14.92 -4.15
N GLN A 303 16.43 -15.60 -4.80
CA GLN A 303 16.34 -15.90 -6.23
C GLN A 303 15.15 -16.81 -6.54
N LEU A 304 14.94 -17.86 -5.75
CA LEU A 304 13.79 -18.75 -5.90
C LEU A 304 12.47 -17.98 -5.75
N GLN A 305 12.40 -17.06 -4.78
CA GLN A 305 11.24 -16.21 -4.61
C GLN A 305 11.04 -15.21 -5.76
N LEU A 306 12.12 -14.63 -6.28
CA LEU A 306 12.04 -13.79 -7.47
C LEU A 306 11.47 -14.57 -8.64
N LEU A 307 11.96 -15.79 -8.89
CA LEU A 307 11.45 -16.69 -9.92
C LEU A 307 9.96 -17.02 -9.71
N LYS A 308 9.53 -17.32 -8.48
CA LYS A 308 8.10 -17.53 -8.16
C LYS A 308 7.25 -16.29 -8.45
N SER A 309 7.73 -15.12 -8.08
CA SER A 309 7.01 -13.85 -8.29
C SER A 309 6.84 -13.49 -9.77
N MET A 310 7.68 -14.03 -10.66
CA MET A 310 7.62 -13.74 -12.10
C MET A 310 6.30 -14.18 -12.74
N GLN A 311 5.60 -15.18 -12.18
CA GLN A 311 4.29 -15.65 -12.66
C GLN A 311 3.22 -14.55 -12.70
N ALA A 312 3.37 -13.49 -11.88
CA ALA A 312 2.43 -12.38 -11.84
C ALA A 312 2.57 -11.40 -13.03
N ASN A 313 3.64 -11.53 -13.82
CA ASN A 313 3.94 -10.64 -14.93
C ASN A 313 3.19 -11.03 -16.22
N ARG A 314 3.40 -10.22 -17.25
CA ARG A 314 2.95 -10.47 -18.61
C ARG A 314 4.15 -10.59 -19.52
N PHE A 315 4.14 -11.56 -20.40
CA PHE A 315 5.29 -11.93 -21.22
C PHE A 315 5.06 -11.59 -22.69
N ASN A 316 6.13 -11.34 -23.43
CA ASN A 316 6.07 -11.19 -24.87
C ASN A 316 6.19 -12.58 -25.54
N PRO A 317 5.16 -13.05 -26.25
CA PRO A 317 5.18 -14.36 -26.90
C PRO A 317 6.35 -14.54 -27.87
N ASP A 318 6.70 -13.49 -28.62
CA ASP A 318 7.77 -13.54 -29.62
C ASP A 318 9.15 -13.72 -28.95
N LEU A 319 9.35 -13.10 -27.78
CA LEU A 319 10.59 -13.24 -27.00
C LEU A 319 10.66 -14.59 -26.28
N LEU A 320 9.54 -15.11 -25.78
CA LEU A 320 9.47 -16.46 -25.23
C LEU A 320 9.85 -17.49 -26.31
N LEU A 321 9.27 -17.37 -27.50
CA LEU A 321 9.60 -18.24 -28.64
C LEU A 321 11.09 -18.17 -29.00
N ALA A 322 11.65 -16.96 -29.06
CA ALA A 322 13.06 -16.76 -29.42
C ALA A 322 14.03 -17.36 -28.40
N HIS A 323 13.71 -17.30 -27.10
CA HIS A 323 14.61 -17.77 -26.04
C HIS A 323 14.40 -19.23 -25.63
N PHE A 324 13.17 -19.75 -25.71
CA PHE A 324 12.81 -21.09 -25.23
C PHE A 324 12.35 -22.03 -26.34
N GLY A 325 12.28 -21.57 -27.59
CA GLY A 325 11.77 -22.36 -28.72
C GLY A 325 10.27 -22.59 -28.70
N SER A 326 9.56 -22.05 -27.71
CA SER A 326 8.11 -22.18 -27.52
C SER A 326 7.59 -20.99 -26.72
N SER A 327 6.43 -20.46 -27.13
CA SER A 327 5.74 -19.38 -26.41
C SER A 327 4.70 -19.91 -25.42
N GLU A 328 4.17 -21.12 -25.61
CA GLU A 328 3.06 -21.66 -24.81
C GLU A 328 3.54 -22.55 -23.66
N LYS A 329 4.62 -23.29 -23.87
CA LYS A 329 5.16 -24.25 -22.89
C LYS A 329 6.65 -24.08 -22.76
N ILE A 330 7.11 -23.80 -21.55
CA ILE A 330 8.52 -23.70 -21.21
C ILE A 330 8.83 -24.81 -20.21
N GLN A 331 9.91 -25.54 -20.47
CA GLN A 331 10.38 -26.60 -19.59
C GLN A 331 11.90 -26.54 -19.49
N LEU A 332 12.41 -26.70 -18.28
CA LEU A 332 13.83 -26.91 -18.02
C LEU A 332 14.00 -28.23 -17.27
N ASN A 333 14.96 -29.04 -17.71
CA ASN A 333 15.32 -30.29 -17.08
C ASN A 333 16.65 -30.14 -16.33
N HIS A 334 16.82 -30.90 -15.25
CA HIS A 334 18.11 -31.04 -14.59
C HIS A 334 19.11 -31.71 -15.53
N ALA A 335 20.32 -31.14 -15.62
CA ALA A 335 21.35 -31.63 -16.55
C ALA A 335 21.72 -33.11 -16.28
N ASP A 336 21.85 -33.49 -15.00
CA ASP A 336 22.30 -34.83 -14.64
C ASP A 336 21.17 -35.88 -14.53
N SER A 337 20.05 -35.54 -13.89
CA SER A 337 18.96 -36.50 -13.62
C SER A 337 17.89 -36.54 -14.71
N GLY A 338 17.86 -35.55 -15.62
CA GLY A 338 16.80 -35.38 -16.62
C GLY A 338 15.43 -35.01 -16.04
N ALA A 339 15.32 -34.87 -14.70
CA ALA A 339 14.08 -34.51 -14.03
C ALA A 339 13.64 -33.10 -14.43
N ILE A 340 12.33 -32.88 -14.56
CA ILE A 340 11.78 -31.55 -14.83
C ILE A 340 11.96 -30.70 -13.57
N VAL A 341 12.73 -29.62 -13.69
CA VAL A 341 12.99 -28.71 -12.57
C VAL A 341 12.11 -27.47 -12.64
N PHE A 342 11.78 -27.02 -13.85
CA PHE A 342 10.88 -25.89 -14.06
C PHE A 342 9.92 -26.20 -15.20
N LYS A 343 8.65 -25.87 -15.01
CA LYS A 343 7.62 -25.95 -16.04
C LYS A 343 6.67 -24.77 -15.93
N ALA A 344 6.45 -24.08 -17.04
CA ALA A 344 5.46 -23.02 -17.13
C ALA A 344 4.61 -23.17 -18.40
N GLU A 345 3.31 -22.94 -18.24
CA GLU A 345 2.36 -22.89 -19.35
C GLU A 345 1.75 -21.51 -19.44
N PHE A 346 1.55 -21.02 -20.67
CA PHE A 346 1.11 -19.65 -20.93
C PHE A 346 -0.12 -19.65 -21.84
N GLU A 347 -1.15 -18.91 -21.45
CA GLU A 347 -2.27 -18.59 -22.35
C GLU A 347 -1.79 -17.59 -23.40
N GLU A 348 -1.80 -18.02 -24.68
CA GLU A 348 -1.37 -17.24 -25.85
C GLU A 348 0.06 -16.67 -25.71
N GLY A 349 0.93 -17.33 -24.93
CA GLY A 349 2.30 -16.87 -24.64
C GLY A 349 2.39 -15.56 -23.85
N TYR A 350 1.30 -15.12 -23.22
CA TYR A 350 1.21 -13.81 -22.58
C TYR A 350 0.97 -13.91 -21.07
N ILE A 351 0.09 -14.80 -20.64
CA ILE A 351 -0.33 -14.94 -19.25
C ILE A 351 0.08 -16.32 -18.74
N PRO A 352 0.92 -16.41 -17.69
CA PRO A 352 1.17 -17.68 -17.03
C PRO A 352 -0.13 -18.28 -16.48
N ILE A 353 -0.42 -19.53 -16.83
CA ILE A 353 -1.56 -20.33 -16.35
C ILE A 353 -1.13 -21.52 -15.49
N SER A 354 0.11 -21.99 -15.66
CA SER A 354 0.79 -22.91 -14.74
C SER A 354 2.22 -22.44 -14.51
N TRP A 355 2.72 -22.63 -13.29
CA TRP A 355 4.06 -22.25 -12.85
C TRP A 355 4.56 -23.23 -11.78
N GLU A 356 5.29 -24.24 -12.21
CA GLU A 356 5.77 -25.34 -11.38
C GLU A 356 7.30 -25.26 -11.23
N ILE A 357 7.77 -25.29 -9.98
CA ILE A 357 9.19 -25.26 -9.63
C ILE A 357 9.47 -26.41 -8.67
N ALA A 358 10.45 -27.24 -8.99
CA ALA A 358 10.95 -28.27 -8.09
C ALA A 358 12.03 -27.67 -7.17
N ASP A 359 11.60 -26.99 -6.11
CA ASP A 359 12.45 -26.20 -5.21
C ASP A 359 13.72 -26.94 -4.74
N ASP A 360 13.61 -28.23 -4.39
CA ASP A 360 14.73 -29.03 -3.87
C ASP A 360 15.70 -29.54 -4.95
N SER A 361 15.36 -29.36 -6.24
CA SER A 361 16.11 -29.90 -7.38
C SER A 361 16.69 -28.83 -8.30
N LEU A 362 16.36 -27.54 -8.12
CA LEU A 362 17.03 -26.47 -8.86
C LEU A 362 18.37 -26.11 -8.23
N ASN A 363 19.42 -26.04 -9.05
CA ASN A 363 20.68 -25.43 -8.65
C ASN A 363 20.70 -23.91 -8.95
N SER A 364 21.65 -23.18 -8.34
CA SER A 364 21.75 -21.72 -8.47
C SER A 364 21.89 -21.25 -9.92
N ASP A 365 22.71 -21.93 -10.73
CA ASP A 365 22.97 -21.53 -12.11
C ASP A 365 21.71 -21.65 -12.98
N GLN A 366 20.89 -22.68 -12.74
CA GLN A 366 19.59 -22.84 -13.41
C GLN A 366 18.59 -21.76 -13.02
N VAL A 367 18.54 -21.41 -11.72
CA VAL A 367 17.69 -20.32 -11.23
C VAL A 367 18.10 -19.00 -11.89
N ASP A 368 19.41 -18.71 -11.92
CA ASP A 368 19.95 -17.51 -12.55
C ASP A 368 19.68 -17.47 -14.06
N TYR A 369 19.85 -18.59 -14.76
CA TYR A 369 19.49 -18.71 -16.17
C TYR A 369 18.01 -18.38 -16.41
N LEU A 370 17.11 -18.99 -15.62
CA LEU A 370 15.67 -18.77 -15.74
C LEU A 370 15.31 -17.31 -15.47
N ILE A 371 15.79 -16.74 -14.36
CA ILE A 371 15.54 -15.33 -14.00
C ILE A 371 16.02 -14.39 -15.10
N ASN A 372 17.27 -14.55 -15.56
CA ASN A 372 17.85 -13.67 -16.56
C ASN A 372 17.14 -13.77 -17.91
N THR A 373 16.71 -14.97 -18.29
CA THR A 373 16.05 -15.20 -19.58
C THR A 373 14.58 -14.77 -19.54
N LEU A 374 13.83 -15.17 -18.52
CA LEU A 374 12.43 -14.76 -18.35
C LEU A 374 12.29 -13.25 -18.16
N SER A 375 13.21 -12.60 -17.44
CA SER A 375 13.20 -11.14 -17.27
C SER A 375 13.24 -10.38 -18.60
N LYS A 376 13.98 -10.89 -19.60
CA LYS A 376 14.03 -10.30 -20.94
C LYS A 376 12.71 -10.43 -21.67
N CYS A 377 11.92 -11.45 -21.35
CA CYS A 377 10.63 -11.72 -21.96
C CYS A 377 9.47 -10.96 -21.29
N ILE A 378 9.66 -10.37 -20.10
CA ILE A 378 8.62 -9.62 -19.40
C ILE A 378 8.33 -8.30 -20.13
N CYS A 379 7.05 -7.95 -20.24
CA CYS A 379 6.61 -6.65 -20.75
C CYS A 379 7.11 -5.53 -19.83
N SER A 380 7.93 -4.65 -20.37
CA SER A 380 8.62 -3.56 -19.68
C SER A 380 7.69 -2.51 -19.07
N ASP A 381 6.56 -2.22 -19.72
CA ASP A 381 5.59 -1.23 -19.27
C ASP A 381 4.15 -1.56 -19.65
N GLN A 382 3.20 -0.75 -19.17
CA GLN A 382 1.77 -0.93 -19.44
C GLN A 382 1.38 -0.69 -20.90
N ASN A 383 2.13 0.13 -21.64
CA ASN A 383 1.87 0.38 -23.06
C ASN A 383 2.23 -0.86 -23.88
N GLN A 384 3.39 -1.48 -23.60
CA GLN A 384 3.78 -2.74 -24.21
C GLN A 384 2.78 -3.86 -23.87
N GLN A 385 2.35 -3.96 -22.59
CA GLN A 385 1.32 -4.92 -22.19
C GLN A 385 0.03 -4.74 -22.99
N PHE A 386 -0.44 -3.49 -23.14
CA PHE A 386 -1.63 -3.18 -23.94
C PHE A 386 -1.47 -3.58 -25.41
N LEU A 387 -0.36 -3.18 -26.05
CA LEU A 387 -0.12 -3.46 -27.47
C LEU A 387 -0.03 -4.97 -27.74
N ILE A 388 0.70 -5.71 -26.91
CA ILE A 388 0.80 -7.17 -27.04
C ILE A 388 -0.56 -7.82 -26.85
N ALA A 389 -1.33 -7.43 -25.82
CA ALA A 389 -2.66 -7.97 -25.58
C ALA A 389 -3.62 -7.73 -26.76
N ILE A 390 -3.58 -6.54 -27.38
CA ILE A 390 -4.39 -6.22 -28.56
C ILE A 390 -3.96 -7.02 -29.78
N ASN A 391 -2.65 -7.17 -30.02
CA ASN A 391 -2.15 -7.98 -31.13
C ASN A 391 -2.55 -9.45 -30.98
N ILE A 392 -2.49 -9.99 -29.76
CA ILE A 392 -2.96 -11.36 -29.47
C ILE A 392 -4.47 -11.45 -29.73
N LEU A 393 -5.25 -10.48 -29.26
CA LEU A 393 -6.70 -10.49 -29.45
C LEU A 393 -7.06 -10.47 -30.95
N GLU A 394 -6.36 -9.67 -31.75
CA GLU A 394 -6.53 -9.63 -33.22
C GLU A 394 -6.24 -11.00 -33.87
N ARG A 395 -5.13 -11.66 -33.51
CA ARG A 395 -4.77 -13.00 -34.00
C ARG A 395 -5.79 -14.07 -33.59
N VAL A 396 -6.18 -14.08 -32.31
CA VAL A 396 -7.15 -15.04 -31.74
C VAL A 396 -8.47 -14.96 -32.48
N VAL A 397 -8.97 -13.74 -32.70
CA VAL A 397 -10.23 -13.52 -33.42
C VAL A 397 -10.12 -13.89 -34.90
N GLN A 398 -9.01 -13.58 -35.57
CA GLN A 398 -8.76 -14.02 -36.96
C GLN A 398 -8.77 -15.54 -37.10
N SER A 399 -8.36 -16.28 -36.07
CA SER A 399 -8.42 -17.75 -36.03
C SER A 399 -9.82 -18.33 -35.72
N GLY A 400 -10.84 -17.47 -35.58
CA GLY A 400 -12.20 -17.88 -35.22
C GLY A 400 -12.40 -18.23 -33.74
N LYS A 401 -11.39 -17.99 -32.90
CA LYS A 401 -11.41 -18.24 -31.46
C LYS A 401 -11.77 -16.97 -30.67
N ARG A 402 -12.00 -17.11 -29.36
CA ARG A 402 -12.17 -15.99 -28.41
C ARG A 402 -11.39 -16.28 -27.14
N SER A 403 -10.69 -15.27 -26.60
CA SER A 403 -10.13 -15.34 -25.25
C SER A 403 -10.67 -14.20 -24.39
N SER A 404 -11.59 -14.56 -23.49
CA SER A 404 -12.16 -13.60 -22.53
C SER A 404 -11.13 -13.10 -21.51
N VAL A 405 -10.02 -13.82 -21.33
CA VAL A 405 -8.94 -13.45 -20.41
C VAL A 405 -8.12 -12.32 -21.03
N ILE A 406 -7.71 -12.46 -22.29
CA ILE A 406 -6.98 -11.41 -23.03
C ILE A 406 -7.81 -10.13 -23.17
N GLU A 407 -9.12 -10.23 -23.45
CA GLU A 407 -10.03 -9.06 -23.47
C GLU A 407 -10.00 -8.30 -22.13
N LYS A 408 -10.07 -9.02 -21.01
CA LYS A 408 -10.03 -8.40 -19.67
C LYS A 408 -8.69 -7.72 -19.40
N GLU A 409 -7.58 -8.33 -19.81
CA GLU A 409 -6.24 -7.75 -19.60
C GLU A 409 -6.03 -6.49 -20.46
N ALA A 410 -6.44 -6.51 -21.73
CA ALA A 410 -6.39 -5.34 -22.60
C ALA A 410 -7.22 -4.18 -22.01
N ALA A 411 -8.42 -4.47 -21.51
CA ALA A 411 -9.26 -3.47 -20.83
C ALA A 411 -8.63 -2.92 -19.54
N LYS A 412 -8.01 -3.78 -18.72
CA LYS A 412 -7.29 -3.36 -17.50
C LYS A 412 -6.12 -2.43 -17.84
N ALA A 413 -5.35 -2.74 -18.88
CA ALA A 413 -4.24 -1.90 -19.32
C ALA A 413 -4.77 -0.54 -19.84
N LEU A 414 -5.83 -0.53 -20.66
CA LEU A 414 -6.46 0.68 -21.17
C LEU A 414 -6.95 1.61 -20.06
N ARG A 415 -7.57 1.07 -18.99
CA ARG A 415 -8.02 1.85 -17.82
C ARG A 415 -6.89 2.65 -17.18
N ARG A 416 -5.64 2.20 -17.26
CA ARG A 416 -4.48 2.89 -16.66
C ARG A 416 -4.05 4.13 -17.45
N PHE A 417 -4.42 4.24 -18.72
CA PHE A 417 -4.14 5.44 -19.54
C PHE A 417 -5.13 6.58 -19.31
N THR A 418 -6.20 6.38 -18.52
CA THR A 418 -7.25 7.39 -18.26
C THR A 418 -6.81 8.57 -17.36
N HIS A 419 -5.51 8.79 -17.21
CA HIS A 419 -4.93 9.92 -16.48
C HIS A 419 -4.42 10.99 -17.46
N LYS A 420 -4.61 12.28 -17.17
CA LYS A 420 -4.27 13.41 -18.06
C LYS A 420 -2.85 13.33 -18.66
N LYS A 421 -1.88 12.88 -17.87
CA LYS A 421 -0.49 12.68 -18.29
C LYS A 421 -0.34 11.74 -19.52
N TYR A 422 -1.23 10.77 -19.69
CA TYR A 422 -1.15 9.73 -20.72
C TYR A 422 -2.22 9.92 -21.81
N MET A 423 -2.70 11.14 -22.02
CA MET A 423 -3.79 11.42 -22.96
C MET A 423 -3.47 11.01 -24.41
N ALA A 424 -2.21 11.15 -24.84
CA ALA A 424 -1.79 10.71 -26.18
C ALA A 424 -1.87 9.18 -26.32
N GLN A 425 -1.29 8.45 -25.35
CA GLN A 425 -1.35 6.98 -25.29
C GLN A 425 -2.79 6.49 -25.21
N TYR A 426 -3.62 7.15 -24.39
CA TYR A 426 -5.04 6.86 -24.26
C TYR A 426 -5.78 6.99 -25.60
N LYS A 427 -5.61 8.12 -26.31
CA LYS A 427 -6.26 8.34 -27.61
C LYS A 427 -5.85 7.27 -28.62
N SER A 428 -4.55 6.98 -28.71
CA SER A 428 -4.02 5.93 -29.60
C SER A 428 -4.57 4.55 -29.24
N ALA A 429 -4.62 4.21 -27.95
CA ALA A 429 -5.11 2.94 -27.45
C ALA A 429 -6.61 2.76 -27.75
N VAL A 430 -7.44 3.77 -27.45
CA VAL A 430 -8.87 3.75 -27.76
C VAL A 430 -9.10 3.60 -29.26
N HIS A 431 -8.41 4.37 -30.10
CA HIS A 431 -8.53 4.26 -31.55
C HIS A 431 -8.27 2.83 -32.03
N ARG A 432 -7.21 2.19 -31.54
CA ARG A 432 -6.87 0.82 -31.90
C ARG A 432 -7.94 -0.19 -31.48
N VAL A 433 -8.49 -0.06 -30.27
CA VAL A 433 -9.57 -0.97 -29.83
C VAL A 433 -10.84 -0.75 -30.65
N VAL A 434 -11.22 0.50 -30.92
CA VAL A 434 -12.40 0.81 -31.73
C VAL A 434 -12.25 0.19 -33.12
N GLU A 435 -11.13 0.45 -33.79
CA GLU A 435 -10.79 -0.13 -35.10
C GLU A 435 -10.91 -1.66 -35.10
N LEU A 436 -10.35 -2.33 -34.07
CA LEU A 436 -10.44 -3.78 -33.93
C LEU A 436 -11.89 -4.25 -33.76
N THR A 437 -12.65 -3.63 -32.86
CA THR A 437 -14.06 -4.01 -32.59
C THR A 437 -15.00 -3.71 -33.76
N THR A 438 -14.66 -2.74 -34.61
CA THR A 438 -15.41 -2.45 -35.85
C THR A 438 -15.18 -3.53 -36.90
N ARG A 439 -13.95 -4.01 -37.05
CA ARG A 439 -13.63 -5.13 -37.96
C ARG A 439 -14.19 -6.46 -37.47
N HIS A 440 -14.30 -6.61 -36.15
CA HIS A 440 -14.67 -7.86 -35.48
C HIS A 440 -15.86 -7.66 -34.53
N PRO A 441 -17.11 -7.63 -35.05
CA PRO A 441 -18.33 -7.42 -34.27
C PRO A 441 -18.56 -8.44 -33.15
N GLU A 442 -17.89 -9.59 -33.18
CA GLU A 442 -17.84 -10.62 -32.13
C GLU A 442 -17.29 -10.09 -30.79
N LEU A 443 -16.48 -9.03 -30.80
CA LEU A 443 -15.90 -8.39 -29.61
C LEU A 443 -16.85 -7.40 -28.91
N LYS A 444 -18.17 -7.65 -28.91
CA LYS A 444 -19.19 -6.75 -28.32
C LYS A 444 -18.90 -6.38 -26.86
N LYS A 445 -18.34 -7.31 -26.10
CA LYS A 445 -17.99 -7.11 -24.69
C LYS A 445 -16.88 -6.08 -24.53
N MET A 446 -15.84 -6.16 -25.35
CA MET A 446 -14.75 -5.18 -25.35
C MET A 446 -15.25 -3.79 -25.76
N SER A 447 -16.12 -3.72 -26.77
CA SER A 447 -16.76 -2.46 -27.19
C SER A 447 -17.50 -1.78 -26.02
N LYS A 448 -18.33 -2.53 -25.27
CA LYS A 448 -19.03 -1.99 -24.09
C LYS A 448 -18.06 -1.46 -23.03
N ILE A 449 -17.00 -2.23 -22.74
CA ILE A 449 -16.00 -1.83 -21.73
C ILE A 449 -15.28 -0.55 -22.14
N VAL A 450 -14.97 -0.36 -23.43
CA VAL A 450 -14.33 0.87 -23.91
C VAL A 450 -15.23 2.08 -23.71
N THR A 451 -16.54 1.97 -23.98
CA THR A 451 -17.50 3.05 -23.74
C THR A 451 -17.51 3.48 -22.27
N GLU A 452 -17.60 2.53 -21.34
CA GLU A 452 -17.54 2.80 -19.89
C GLU A 452 -16.21 3.50 -19.50
N ILE A 453 -15.09 3.08 -20.11
CA ILE A 453 -13.78 3.69 -19.88
C ILE A 453 -13.74 5.13 -20.40
N GLN A 454 -14.37 5.40 -21.56
CA GLN A 454 -14.43 6.73 -22.16
C GLN A 454 -15.22 7.73 -21.29
N GLU A 455 -16.33 7.29 -20.69
CA GLU A 455 -17.11 8.11 -19.76
C GLU A 455 -16.27 8.51 -18.53
N ILE A 456 -15.59 7.54 -17.92
CA ILE A 456 -14.70 7.79 -16.77
C ILE A 456 -13.54 8.71 -17.16
N ALA A 457 -12.94 8.50 -18.34
CA ALA A 457 -11.84 9.31 -18.84
C ALA A 457 -12.29 10.77 -19.06
N ALA A 458 -13.48 11.00 -19.62
CA ALA A 458 -14.05 12.33 -19.81
C ALA A 458 -14.17 13.09 -18.49
N LEU A 459 -14.69 12.44 -17.43
CA LEU A 459 -14.76 13.02 -16.09
C LEU A 459 -13.37 13.36 -15.52
N ARG A 460 -12.40 12.45 -15.71
CA ARG A 460 -11.01 12.65 -15.25
C ARG A 460 -10.26 13.73 -16.02
N PHE A 461 -10.59 13.95 -17.30
CA PHE A 461 -9.98 14.98 -18.13
C PHE A 461 -10.63 16.37 -17.93
N ALA A 462 -11.91 16.41 -17.55
CA ALA A 462 -12.59 17.66 -17.24
C ALA A 462 -12.14 18.28 -15.89
N GLY A 463 -11.80 17.45 -14.89
CA GLY A 463 -11.39 17.91 -13.55
C GLY A 463 -9.89 17.92 -13.30
#